data_AF-A0A0G4FBF7-F1
#
_entry.id   AF-A0A0G4FBF7-F1
#
_cell.length_a   1.000
_cell.length_b   1.000
_cell.length_c   1.000
_cell.angle_alpha   90.00
_cell.angle_beta   90.00
_cell.angle_gamma   90.00
#
_symmetry.space_group_name_H-M   'P 1'
#
loop_
_entity.id
_entity.type
_entity.pdbx_description
1 polymer ?
#
loop_
_entity_poly.entity_id
_entity_poly.type
_entity_poly.pdbx_seq_one_letter_code
_entity_poly.pdbx_strand_id
1 'polypeptide(L)'
;GLLSYMMAFLPINLMVQLAKSIWQNSAPHLSDVTITSATKEERSFWQHVHLAFVTQLAARLTRLTSITLRYPDGVPRYPNGVTCWCFDVFVAIIEGHIAGRRAADMQGGTLQTSPSTEAFG
;
A
#
# COMPACT_ATOMS: atom_id res chain seq x y z
N GLY A 1 -3.02 -19.43 -0.10
CA GLY A 1 -3.49 -20.20 1.07
C GLY A 1 -4.64 -19.48 1.74
N LEU A 2 -5.47 -20.18 2.54
CA LEU A 2 -6.68 -19.67 3.18
C LEU A 2 -6.49 -18.31 3.88
N LEU A 3 -5.34 -18.12 4.52
CA LEU A 3 -4.95 -16.87 5.18
C LEU A 3 -4.91 -15.67 4.24
N SER A 4 -4.37 -15.83 3.03
CA SER A 4 -4.34 -14.77 2.00
C SER A 4 -5.75 -14.38 1.53
N TYR A 5 -6.69 -15.33 1.55
CA TYR A 5 -8.08 -15.09 1.17
C TYR A 5 -8.81 -14.32 2.28
N MET A 6 -8.61 -14.71 3.55
CA MET A 6 -9.17 -14.01 4.71
C MET A 6 -8.66 -12.57 4.84
N MET A 7 -7.40 -12.34 4.46
CA MET A 7 -6.76 -11.02 4.50
C MET A 7 -7.29 -10.04 3.43
N ALA A 8 -7.90 -10.52 2.35
CA ALA A 8 -8.53 -9.66 1.34
C ALA A 8 -9.82 -8.98 1.86
N PHE A 9 -10.44 -9.54 2.91
CA PHE A 9 -11.65 -9.01 3.53
C PHE A 9 -11.36 -8.21 4.80
N LEU A 10 -10.09 -8.11 5.21
CA LEU A 10 -9.72 -7.41 6.42
C LEU A 10 -9.36 -5.95 6.08
N PRO A 11 -10.08 -4.96 6.62
CA PRO A 11 -9.69 -3.56 6.52
C PRO A 11 -8.24 -3.34 6.99
N ILE A 12 -7.46 -2.50 6.29
CA ILE A 12 -6.03 -2.29 6.61
C ILE A 12 -5.78 -1.90 8.07
N ASN A 13 -6.70 -1.17 8.69
CA ASN A 13 -6.63 -0.80 10.12
C ASN A 13 -6.63 -2.02 11.07
N LEU A 14 -7.19 -3.16 10.65
CA LEU A 14 -7.10 -4.43 11.38
C LEU A 14 -5.84 -5.22 10.96
N MET A 15 -5.42 -5.13 9.70
CA MET A 15 -4.20 -5.79 9.21
C MET A 15 -2.92 -5.24 9.84
N VAL A 16 -2.89 -3.93 10.13
CA VAL A 16 -1.81 -3.29 10.90
C VAL A 16 -1.68 -3.86 12.32
N GLN A 17 -2.79 -4.32 12.88
CA GLN A 17 -2.84 -4.91 14.22
C GLN A 17 -2.51 -6.41 14.23
N LEU A 18 -2.45 -7.06 13.06
CA LEU A 18 -1.98 -8.44 12.99
C LEU A 18 -0.50 -8.53 13.35
N ALA A 19 -0.10 -9.68 13.90
CA ALA A 19 1.30 -9.97 14.18
C ALA A 19 2.18 -9.61 12.98
N LYS A 20 3.29 -8.90 13.25
CA LYS A 20 4.23 -8.38 12.24
C LYS A 20 4.64 -9.43 11.19
N SER A 21 4.75 -10.69 11.61
CA SER A 21 5.06 -11.84 10.76
C SER A 21 3.97 -12.14 9.73
N ILE A 22 2.69 -12.05 10.11
CA ILE A 22 1.56 -12.29 9.21
C ILE A 22 1.45 -11.16 8.19
N TRP A 23 1.67 -9.91 8.62
CA TRP A 23 1.71 -8.75 7.73
C TRP A 23 2.86 -8.87 6.71
N GLN A 24 4.07 -9.25 7.15
CA GLN A 24 5.22 -9.43 6.27
C GLN A 24 4.97 -10.45 5.15
N ASN A 25 4.33 -11.57 5.48
CA ASN A 25 4.09 -12.64 4.51
C ASN A 25 2.88 -12.36 3.60
N SER A 26 1.88 -11.61 4.09
CA SER A 26 0.62 -11.42 3.35
C SER A 26 0.61 -10.15 2.50
N ALA A 27 1.28 -9.08 2.93
CA ALA A 27 1.24 -7.78 2.28
C ALA A 27 1.61 -7.81 0.78
N PRO A 28 2.65 -8.55 0.33
CA PRO A 28 2.98 -8.63 -1.09
C PRO A 28 1.88 -9.25 -1.95
N HIS A 29 0.93 -9.98 -1.35
CA HIS A 29 -0.16 -10.65 -2.06
C HIS A 29 -1.45 -9.82 -2.11
N LEU A 30 -1.50 -8.67 -1.44
CA LEU A 30 -2.68 -7.80 -1.44
C LEU A 30 -2.69 -6.94 -2.71
N SER A 31 -3.81 -7.02 -3.43
CA SER A 31 -4.06 -6.29 -4.68
C SER A 31 -4.97 -5.08 -4.50
N ASP A 32 -5.66 -4.98 -3.36
CA ASP A 32 -6.73 -4.02 -3.15
C ASP A 32 -6.60 -3.35 -1.78
N VAL A 33 -6.80 -2.04 -1.75
CA VAL A 33 -6.88 -1.26 -0.51
C VAL A 33 -8.15 -0.45 -0.48
N THR A 34 -8.84 -0.45 0.66
CA THR A 34 -9.98 0.43 0.89
C THR A 34 -9.64 1.48 1.96
N ILE A 35 -9.69 2.76 1.57
CA ILE A 35 -9.68 3.90 2.51
C ILE A 35 -11.15 4.24 2.76
N THR A 36 -11.65 3.85 3.92
CA THR A 36 -13.06 4.03 4.31
C THR A 36 -13.18 4.98 5.50
N SER A 37 -14.30 5.70 5.56
CA SER A 37 -14.69 6.53 6.69
C SER A 37 -16.17 6.34 7.03
N ALA A 38 -16.68 5.16 6.68
CA ALA A 38 -18.06 4.74 6.92
C ALA A 38 -18.38 4.72 8.42
N THR A 39 -17.41 4.32 9.25
CA THR A 39 -17.51 4.42 10.72
C THR A 39 -16.66 5.57 11.27
N LYS A 40 -16.97 5.99 12.50
CA LYS A 40 -16.19 7.02 13.21
C LYS A 40 -14.77 6.53 13.48
N GLU A 41 -14.62 5.24 13.76
CA GLU A 41 -13.36 4.58 14.07
C GLU A 41 -12.46 4.51 12.83
N GLU A 42 -13.02 4.12 11.69
CA GLU A 42 -12.31 4.11 10.41
C GLU A 42 -11.84 5.53 10.03
N ARG A 43 -12.74 6.51 10.14
CA ARG A 43 -12.40 7.92 9.90
C ARG A 43 -11.27 8.38 10.82
N SER A 44 -11.41 8.13 12.13
CA SER A 44 -10.43 8.53 13.13
C SER A 44 -9.07 7.91 12.88
N PHE A 45 -9.03 6.63 12.49
CA PHE A 45 -7.79 5.94 12.12
C PHE A 45 -7.07 6.67 10.98
N TRP A 46 -7.76 6.93 9.87
CA TRP A 46 -7.13 7.58 8.70
C TRP A 46 -6.77 9.04 8.94
N GLN A 47 -7.49 9.74 9.83
CA GLN A 47 -7.17 11.12 10.21
C GLN A 47 -5.91 11.24 11.08
N HIS A 48 -5.64 10.24 11.92
CA HIS A 48 -4.57 10.31 12.92
C HIS A 48 -3.38 9.40 12.61
N VAL A 49 -3.50 8.49 11.64
CA VAL A 49 -2.37 7.67 11.21
C VAL A 49 -1.30 8.55 10.60
N HIS A 50 -0.05 8.38 11.05
CA HIS A 50 1.08 9.11 10.48
C HIS A 50 1.29 8.68 9.02
N LEU A 51 1.37 9.65 8.10
CA LEU A 51 1.58 9.36 6.67
C LEU A 51 2.85 8.56 6.41
N ALA A 52 3.94 8.85 7.12
CA ALA A 52 5.18 8.06 7.01
C ALA A 52 4.96 6.57 7.31
N PHE A 53 4.08 6.25 8.26
CA PHE A 53 3.69 4.87 8.55
C PHE A 53 2.88 4.27 7.40
N VAL A 54 1.93 5.03 6.83
CA VAL A 54 1.17 4.60 5.64
C VAL A 54 2.08 4.31 4.46
N THR A 55 3.08 5.17 4.19
CA THR A 55 4.07 4.97 3.14
C THR A 55 4.88 3.68 3.36
N GLN A 56 5.35 3.43 4.59
CA GLN A 56 6.09 2.20 4.93
C GLN A 56 5.22 0.94 4.78
N LEU A 57 3.95 1.04 5.12
CA LEU A 57 2.99 -0.03 4.94
C LEU A 57 2.78 -0.32 3.46
N ALA A 58 2.54 0.73 2.67
CA ALA A 58 2.27 0.62 1.25
C ALA A 58 3.49 0.15 0.43
N ALA A 59 4.71 0.43 0.90
CA ALA A 59 5.94 -0.15 0.33
C ALA A 59 5.99 -1.68 0.35
N ARG A 60 5.13 -2.33 1.14
CA ARG A 60 5.02 -3.80 1.16
C ARG A 60 3.92 -4.34 0.25
N LEU A 61 3.05 -3.47 -0.26
CA LEU A 61 1.94 -3.84 -1.13
C LEU A 61 2.41 -3.94 -2.59
N THR A 62 3.42 -4.75 -2.89
CA THR A 62 4.08 -4.76 -4.21
C THR A 62 3.18 -5.15 -5.38
N ARG A 63 2.02 -5.77 -5.10
CA ARG A 63 1.02 -6.19 -6.10
C ARG A 63 -0.27 -5.38 -6.08
N LEU A 64 -0.27 -4.20 -5.44
CA LEU A 64 -1.43 -3.32 -5.41
C LEU A 64 -1.85 -2.92 -6.83
N THR A 65 -3.14 -3.09 -7.14
CA THR A 65 -3.75 -2.74 -8.43
C THR A 65 -4.95 -1.82 -8.29
N SER A 66 -5.56 -1.76 -7.11
CA SER A 66 -6.80 -1.01 -6.88
C SER A 66 -6.79 -0.33 -5.52
N ILE A 67 -7.24 0.92 -5.49
CA ILE A 67 -7.49 1.66 -4.26
C ILE A 67 -8.93 2.18 -4.32
N THR A 68 -9.75 1.75 -3.38
CA THR A 68 -11.14 2.18 -3.23
C THR A 68 -11.24 3.25 -2.15
N LEU A 69 -11.87 4.37 -2.49
CA LEU A 69 -12.12 5.47 -1.57
C LEU A 69 -13.59 5.50 -1.18
N ARG A 70 -13.91 5.32 0.11
CA ARG A 70 -15.28 5.37 0.66
C ARG A 70 -15.40 6.53 1.65
N TYR A 71 -16.06 7.60 1.21
CA TYR A 71 -16.28 8.81 2.00
C TYR A 71 -17.73 8.92 2.48
N PRO A 72 -17.98 9.62 3.60
CA PRO A 72 -19.33 9.90 4.05
C PRO A 72 -19.86 11.10 3.26
N ASP A 73 -21.09 11.02 2.79
CA ASP A 73 -21.75 12.21 2.24
C ASP A 73 -21.86 13.29 3.34
N GLY A 74 -21.47 14.53 3.03
CA GLY A 74 -21.66 15.69 3.93
C GLY A 74 -20.43 16.18 4.71
N VAL A 75 -19.22 15.65 4.50
CA VAL A 75 -17.99 16.25 5.06
C VAL A 75 -17.61 17.50 4.24
N PRO A 76 -17.23 18.64 4.85
CA PRO A 76 -16.87 19.84 4.10
C PRO A 76 -15.77 19.54 3.10
N ARG A 77 -16.14 19.50 1.83
CA ARG A 77 -15.20 19.49 0.72
C ARG A 77 -14.56 20.87 0.71
N TYR A 78 -13.24 20.95 0.57
CA TYR A 78 -12.65 22.20 0.08
C TYR A 78 -13.31 22.56 -1.27
N PRO A 79 -13.20 23.80 -1.77
CA PRO A 79 -13.72 24.18 -3.10
C PRO A 79 -13.28 23.25 -4.25
N ASN A 80 -12.26 22.40 -4.06
CA ASN A 80 -11.75 21.36 -4.95
C ASN A 80 -12.17 19.91 -4.59
N GLY A 81 -13.18 19.69 -3.73
CA GLY A 81 -13.96 18.44 -3.72
C GLY A 81 -13.50 17.28 -2.82
N VAL A 82 -12.35 17.36 -2.14
CA VAL A 82 -11.78 16.24 -1.36
C VAL A 82 -11.37 16.70 0.05
N THR A 83 -11.62 15.89 1.08
CA THR A 83 -11.10 16.13 2.44
C THR A 83 -9.59 15.90 2.47
N CYS A 84 -8.78 16.92 2.80
CA CYS A 84 -7.31 16.89 2.69
C CYS A 84 -6.66 15.56 3.15
N TRP A 85 -7.01 15.10 4.35
CA TRP A 85 -6.42 13.90 4.95
C TRP A 85 -6.56 12.63 4.09
N CYS A 86 -7.67 12.45 3.39
CA CYS A 86 -7.89 11.21 2.65
C CYS A 86 -7.10 11.17 1.34
N PHE A 87 -6.90 12.34 0.73
CA PHE A 87 -6.05 12.48 -0.43
C PHE A 87 -4.58 12.30 -0.04
N ASP A 88 -4.17 12.87 1.09
CA ASP A 88 -2.82 12.69 1.63
C ASP A 88 -2.52 11.21 1.90
N VAL A 89 -3.46 10.48 2.49
CA VAL A 89 -3.36 9.02 2.69
C VAL A 89 -3.29 8.28 1.34
N PHE A 90 -4.13 8.65 0.38
CA PHE A 90 -4.12 8.04 -0.96
C PHE A 90 -2.77 8.22 -1.67
N VAL A 91 -2.22 9.44 -1.64
CA VAL A 91 -0.90 9.75 -2.20
C VAL A 91 0.19 8.96 -1.48
N ALA A 92 0.18 8.93 -0.15
CA ALA A 92 1.14 8.17 0.64
C ALA A 92 1.14 6.67 0.30
N ILE A 93 -0.03 6.10 0.00
CA ILE A 93 -0.15 4.70 -0.47
C ILE A 93 0.50 4.52 -1.83
N ILE A 94 0.22 5.41 -2.79
CA ILE A 94 0.80 5.33 -4.14
C ILE A 94 2.33 5.45 -4.09
N GLU A 95 2.83 6.47 -3.39
CA GLU A 95 4.27 6.70 -3.27
C GLU A 95 4.99 5.53 -2.61
N GLY A 96 4.44 5.03 -1.50
CA GLY A 96 4.95 3.85 -0.82
C GLY A 96 4.96 2.64 -1.74
N HIS A 97 3.84 2.33 -2.40
CA HIS A 97 3.74 1.22 -3.36
C HIS A 97 4.80 1.30 -4.47
N ILE A 98 4.96 2.47 -5.10
CA ILE A 98 5.96 2.67 -6.16
C ILE A 98 7.37 2.43 -5.62
N ALA A 99 7.71 2.98 -4.45
CA ALA A 99 9.00 2.76 -3.82
C ALA A 99 9.24 1.29 -3.50
N GLY A 100 8.22 0.59 -2.99
CA GLY A 100 8.25 -0.84 -2.70
C GLY A 100 8.50 -1.69 -3.94
N ARG A 101 7.81 -1.39 -5.05
CA ARG A 101 8.02 -2.07 -6.33
C ARG A 101 9.43 -1.86 -6.86
N ARG A 102 9.93 -0.62 -6.85
CA ARG A 102 11.31 -0.32 -7.27
C ARG A 102 12.33 -1.11 -6.46
N ALA A 103 12.15 -1.20 -5.14
CA ALA A 103 13.03 -1.98 -4.28
C ALA A 103 12.98 -3.49 -4.62
N ALA A 104 11.79 -4.04 -4.84
CA ALA A 104 11.63 -5.45 -5.22
C ALA A 104 12.25 -5.76 -6.59
N ASP A 105 12.08 -4.87 -7.58
CA ASP A 105 12.66 -5.02 -8.92
C ASP A 105 14.20 -4.96 -8.88
N MET A 106 14.78 -4.06 -8.06
CA MET A 106 16.24 -4.00 -7.84
C MET A 106 16.79 -5.28 -7.17
N GLN A 107 16.00 -5.95 -6.33
CA GLN A 107 16.41 -7.19 -5.68
C GLN A 107 16.37 -8.40 -6.64
N GLY A 108 15.50 -8.38 -7.65
CA GLY A 108 15.36 -9.45 -8.66
C GLY A 108 16.30 -9.31 -9.86
N GLY A 109 16.90 -8.14 -10.06
CA GLY A 109 17.87 -7.86 -11.11
C GLY A 109 19.30 -8.20 -10.70
N THR A 110 19.65 -9.49 -10.62
CA THR A 110 21.07 -9.85 -10.75
C THR A 110 21.49 -9.44 -12.16
N LEU A 111 22.25 -8.35 -12.29
CA LEU A 111 22.98 -8.04 -13.52
C LEU A 111 23.86 -9.25 -13.82
N GLN A 112 23.41 -10.12 -14.72
CA GLN A 112 24.33 -11.02 -15.40
C GLN A 112 25.20 -10.15 -16.29
N THR A 113 26.33 -9.69 -15.75
CA THR A 113 27.47 -9.29 -16.54
C THR A 113 27.96 -10.55 -17.24
N SER A 114 27.42 -10.84 -18.42
CA SER A 114 28.08 -11.77 -19.34
C SER A 114 29.48 -11.21 -19.57
N PRO A 115 30.56 -11.97 -19.31
CA PRO A 115 31.88 -11.53 -19.74
C PRO A 115 31.81 -11.43 -21.26
N SER A 116 32.01 -10.22 -21.78
CA SER A 116 32.33 -10.03 -23.19
C SER A 116 33.66 -10.73 -23.42
N THR A 117 33.59 -11.98 -23.86
CA THR A 117 34.73 -12.71 -24.40
C THR A 117 35.24 -11.92 -25.61
N GLU A 118 36.35 -11.23 -25.41
CA GLU A 118 37.34 -11.06 -26.47
C GLU A 118 37.63 -12.45 -27.04
N ALA A 119 37.39 -12.68 -28.34
CA ALA A 119 38.38 -13.28 -29.24
C ALA A 119 37.80 -13.61 -30.63
N PHE A 120 38.67 -13.41 -31.63
CA PHE A 120 38.71 -13.88 -33.03
C PHE A 120 37.87 -13.09 -34.05
N GLY A 121 38.47 -12.52 -35.11
CA GLY A 121 39.86 -12.55 -35.57
C GLY A 121 40.09 -11.57 -36.72
#